data_AF-A0A843CPW3-F1
#
_entry.id   AF-A0A843CPW3-F1
#
_cell.length_a   1.000
_cell.length_b   1.000
_cell.length_c   1.000
_cell.angle_alpha   90.00
_cell.angle_beta   90.00
_cell.angle_gamma   90.00
#
_symmetry.space_group_name_H-M   'P 1'
#
loop_
_entity.id
_entity.type
_entity.pdbx_description
1 polymer ?
#
loop_
_entity_poly.entity_id
_entity_poly.type
_entity_poly.pdbx_seq_one_letter_code
_entity_poly.pdbx_strand_id
1 'polypeptide(L)'
;MLGIDVLLAQYFEHHIDTHLGTAIRRKIKDRLFERYGLSLQQSLRQFDIFEKVLKEFFGDASEGVLKNLFESVCVVKKQKLNKKQKSSFIEVRDETLAKFILESYGDENKKAILLAATDTALTLPEILKKSGLPTSSGYRVFNSLLKDGLISEIMINSEKNQKTKFKTTIKEIKVNLAGAKLEISIFFSTEALKSSRVLATVAPKLTI
;
A
#
# COMPACT_ATOMS: atom_id res chain seq x y z
N MET A 1 -8.02 2.81 -6.21
CA MET A 1 -7.11 2.84 -5.05
C MET A 1 -5.86 3.62 -5.39
N LEU A 2 -5.28 4.30 -4.42
CA LEU A 2 -4.02 5.04 -4.54
C LEU A 2 -3.08 4.59 -3.40
N GLY A 3 -1.78 4.59 -3.64
CA GLY A 3 -0.77 4.34 -2.59
C GLY A 3 -0.81 2.93 -2.00
N ILE A 4 -0.82 2.84 -0.66
CA ILE A 4 -0.66 1.61 0.15
C ILE A 4 -1.62 0.51 -0.30
N ASP A 5 -2.85 0.90 -0.57
CA ASP A 5 -3.93 0.01 -0.98
C ASP A 5 -3.59 -0.77 -2.26
N VAL A 6 -2.99 -0.10 -3.24
CA VAL A 6 -2.52 -0.74 -4.49
C VAL A 6 -1.36 -1.67 -4.20
N LEU A 7 -0.42 -1.22 -3.36
CA LEU A 7 0.74 -2.00 -2.95
C LEU A 7 0.30 -3.30 -2.26
N LEU A 8 -0.58 -3.24 -1.27
CA LEU A 8 -1.04 -4.41 -0.51
C LEU A 8 -1.93 -5.35 -1.34
N ALA A 9 -2.80 -4.80 -2.19
CA ALA A 9 -3.71 -5.59 -3.03
C ALA A 9 -2.98 -6.61 -3.90
N GLN A 10 -1.78 -6.27 -4.40
CA GLN A 10 -0.96 -7.18 -5.22
C GLN A 10 -0.51 -8.42 -4.46
N TYR A 11 -0.31 -8.32 -3.14
CA TYR A 11 0.22 -9.42 -2.33
C TYR A 11 -0.89 -10.21 -1.64
N PHE A 12 -2.02 -9.57 -1.29
CA PHE A 12 -3.16 -10.28 -0.70
C PHE A 12 -3.71 -11.39 -1.59
N GLU A 13 -3.71 -11.24 -2.92
CA GLU A 13 -4.22 -12.29 -3.79
C GLU A 13 -3.48 -13.63 -3.59
N HIS A 14 -2.16 -13.58 -3.42
CA HIS A 14 -1.33 -14.77 -3.21
C HIS A 14 -1.59 -15.42 -1.85
N HIS A 15 -2.03 -14.65 -0.85
CA HIS A 15 -2.31 -15.13 0.49
C HIS A 15 -3.75 -15.59 0.68
N ILE A 16 -4.68 -15.17 -0.17
CA ILE A 16 -6.09 -15.59 -0.11
C ILE A 16 -6.24 -17.11 -0.22
N ASP A 17 -5.49 -17.77 -1.11
CA ASP A 17 -5.56 -19.24 -1.26
C ASP A 17 -5.12 -19.95 0.03
N THR A 18 -4.01 -19.51 0.63
CA THR A 18 -3.45 -20.08 1.85
C THR A 18 -4.37 -19.90 3.06
N HIS A 19 -5.08 -18.77 3.14
CA HIS A 19 -5.89 -18.43 4.31
C HIS A 19 -7.35 -18.83 4.21
N LEU A 20 -7.96 -18.78 3.03
CA LEU A 20 -9.37 -19.11 2.84
C LEU A 20 -9.59 -20.51 2.26
N GLY A 21 -8.57 -21.09 1.64
CA GLY A 21 -8.70 -22.34 0.91
C GLY A 21 -9.34 -22.15 -0.46
N THR A 22 -8.99 -23.04 -1.39
CA THR A 22 -9.32 -22.94 -2.81
C THR A 22 -10.83 -22.95 -3.09
N ALA A 23 -11.60 -23.73 -2.32
CA ALA A 23 -13.05 -23.82 -2.48
C ALA A 23 -13.77 -22.51 -2.13
N ILE A 24 -13.38 -21.86 -1.03
CA ILE A 24 -13.94 -20.58 -0.60
C ILE A 24 -13.52 -19.48 -1.57
N ARG A 25 -12.24 -19.44 -1.96
CA ARG A 25 -11.78 -18.47 -2.97
C ARG A 25 -12.58 -18.58 -4.26
N ARG A 26 -12.89 -19.80 -4.73
CA ARG A 26 -13.72 -19.98 -5.94
C ARG A 26 -15.08 -19.33 -5.77
N LYS A 27 -15.78 -19.60 -4.65
CA LYS A 27 -17.08 -18.97 -4.35
C LYS A 27 -17.01 -17.44 -4.31
N ILE A 28 -15.94 -16.89 -3.73
CA ILE A 28 -15.71 -15.43 -3.71
C ILE A 28 -15.52 -14.89 -5.13
N LYS A 29 -14.70 -15.55 -5.96
CA LYS A 29 -14.46 -15.17 -7.35
C LYS A 29 -15.76 -15.21 -8.17
N ASP A 30 -16.53 -16.29 -8.04
CA ASP A 30 -17.80 -16.45 -8.74
C ASP A 30 -18.76 -15.33 -8.33
N ARG A 31 -18.89 -15.05 -7.03
CA ARG A 31 -19.76 -13.97 -6.54
C ARG A 31 -19.33 -12.58 -7.00
N LEU A 32 -18.02 -12.29 -7.00
CA LEU A 32 -17.47 -11.02 -7.50
C LEU A 32 -17.79 -10.82 -8.98
N PHE A 33 -17.67 -11.90 -9.77
CA PHE A 33 -17.96 -11.86 -11.19
C PHE A 33 -19.47 -11.72 -11.45
N GLU A 34 -20.29 -12.56 -10.83
CA GLU A 34 -21.75 -12.56 -11.00
C GLU A 34 -22.40 -11.23 -10.62
N ARG A 35 -21.97 -10.62 -9.51
CA ARG A 35 -22.64 -9.44 -8.94
C ARG A 35 -22.04 -8.12 -9.42
N TYR A 36 -20.74 -8.09 -9.72
CA TYR A 36 -20.01 -6.86 -10.01
C TYR A 36 -19.23 -6.89 -11.33
N GLY A 37 -19.15 -8.05 -12.00
CA GLY A 37 -18.35 -8.21 -13.22
C GLY A 37 -16.85 -8.09 -12.98
N LEU A 38 -16.37 -8.30 -11.75
CA LEU A 38 -14.98 -8.08 -11.36
C LEU A 38 -14.22 -9.38 -11.14
N SER A 39 -12.96 -9.40 -11.57
CA SER A 39 -12.01 -10.40 -11.10
C SER A 39 -11.58 -10.16 -9.65
N LEU A 40 -10.99 -11.16 -9.00
CA LEU A 40 -10.45 -11.02 -7.65
C LEU A 40 -9.43 -9.87 -7.56
N GLN A 41 -8.49 -9.79 -8.51
CA GLN A 41 -7.53 -8.69 -8.59
C GLN A 41 -8.19 -7.31 -8.69
N GLN A 42 -9.23 -7.19 -9.53
CA GLN A 42 -9.96 -5.93 -9.69
C GLN A 42 -10.71 -5.57 -8.41
N SER A 43 -11.27 -6.56 -7.71
CA SER A 43 -11.96 -6.35 -6.43
C SER A 43 -11.00 -5.94 -5.32
N LEU A 44 -9.78 -6.48 -5.28
CA LEU A 44 -8.76 -6.05 -4.30
C LEU A 44 -8.33 -4.59 -4.53
N ARG A 45 -8.47 -4.09 -5.77
CA ARG A 45 -8.29 -2.67 -6.12
C ARG A 45 -9.52 -1.79 -5.82
N GLN A 46 -10.65 -2.42 -5.54
CA GLN A 46 -11.95 -1.82 -5.16
C GLN A 46 -12.41 -2.46 -3.86
N PHE A 47 -11.60 -2.27 -2.81
CA PHE A 47 -11.66 -3.07 -1.60
C PHE A 47 -13.00 -3.00 -0.85
N ASP A 48 -13.80 -1.94 -1.04
CA ASP A 48 -15.15 -1.88 -0.51
C ASP A 48 -16.07 -2.96 -1.12
N ILE A 49 -15.88 -3.30 -2.40
CA ILE A 49 -16.61 -4.39 -3.06
C ILE A 49 -16.12 -5.73 -2.55
N PHE A 50 -14.80 -5.89 -2.40
CA PHE A 50 -14.22 -7.11 -1.85
C PHE A 50 -14.70 -7.36 -0.41
N GLU A 51 -14.67 -6.34 0.45
CA GLU A 51 -15.18 -6.38 1.82
C GLU A 51 -16.68 -6.72 1.86
N LYS A 52 -17.50 -6.10 1.00
CA LYS A 52 -18.94 -6.44 0.88
C LYS A 52 -19.15 -7.91 0.58
N VAL A 53 -18.42 -8.47 -0.39
CA VAL A 53 -18.53 -9.90 -0.74
C VAL A 53 -18.06 -10.79 0.41
N LEU A 54 -16.96 -10.46 1.09
CA LEU A 54 -16.56 -11.21 2.29
C LEU A 54 -17.64 -11.16 3.38
N LYS A 55 -18.28 -10.02 3.59
CA LYS A 55 -19.36 -9.87 4.55
C LYS A 55 -20.59 -10.71 4.19
N GLU A 56 -20.88 -10.92 2.91
CA GLU A 56 -21.94 -11.85 2.47
C GLU A 56 -21.67 -13.30 2.88
N PHE A 57 -20.41 -13.75 2.81
CA PHE A 57 -20.04 -15.13 3.12
C PHE A 57 -19.79 -15.37 4.61
N PHE A 58 -19.22 -14.39 5.31
CA PHE A 58 -18.73 -14.55 6.68
C PHE A 58 -19.50 -13.72 7.71
N GLY A 59 -20.44 -12.87 7.30
CA GLY A 59 -21.15 -11.96 8.21
C GLY A 59 -20.18 -11.08 9.00
N ASP A 60 -20.40 -10.99 10.31
CA ASP A 60 -19.56 -10.20 11.22
C ASP A 60 -18.14 -10.76 11.39
N ALA A 61 -17.90 -12.04 11.03
CA ALA A 61 -16.57 -12.63 11.07
C ALA A 61 -15.65 -12.15 9.93
N SER A 62 -16.19 -11.43 8.95
CA SER A 62 -15.44 -10.92 7.79
C SER A 62 -14.30 -9.97 8.18
N GLU A 63 -14.47 -9.19 9.25
CA GLU A 63 -13.40 -8.30 9.77
C GLU A 63 -12.20 -9.11 10.29
N GLY A 64 -12.47 -10.19 11.02
CA GLY A 64 -11.41 -11.11 11.50
C GLY A 64 -10.68 -11.79 10.35
N VAL A 65 -11.41 -12.18 9.30
CA VAL A 65 -10.82 -12.75 8.07
C VAL A 65 -9.89 -11.74 7.39
N LEU A 66 -10.34 -10.49 7.20
CA LEU A 66 -9.53 -9.43 6.61
C LEU A 66 -8.30 -9.10 7.44
N LYS A 67 -8.44 -9.06 8.76
CA LYS A 67 -7.33 -8.85 9.67
C LYS A 67 -6.29 -9.97 9.59
N ASN A 68 -6.73 -11.23 9.54
CA ASN A 68 -5.82 -12.37 9.40
C ASN A 68 -5.08 -12.35 8.05
N LEU A 69 -5.78 -12.00 6.96
CA LEU A 69 -5.17 -11.81 5.64
C LEU A 69 -4.16 -10.66 5.65
N PHE A 70 -4.45 -9.56 6.34
CA PHE A 70 -3.49 -8.47 6.51
C PHE A 70 -2.27 -8.94 7.31
N GLU A 71 -2.47 -9.60 8.45
CA GLU A 71 -1.42 -10.07 9.37
C GLU A 71 -0.49 -11.15 8.79
N SER A 72 -0.89 -11.80 7.69
CA SER A 72 -0.02 -12.70 6.94
C SER A 72 1.03 -11.96 6.11
N VAL A 73 0.71 -10.75 5.64
CA VAL A 73 1.59 -9.92 4.82
C VAL A 73 2.32 -8.87 5.65
N CYS A 74 1.61 -8.25 6.59
CA CYS A 74 2.04 -7.05 7.31
C CYS A 74 1.55 -7.09 8.76
N VAL A 75 2.34 -6.61 9.71
CA VAL A 75 1.90 -6.44 11.10
C VAL A 75 2.10 -5.02 11.58
N VAL A 76 1.05 -4.48 12.20
CA VAL A 76 1.11 -3.17 12.83
C VAL A 76 1.82 -3.28 14.16
N LYS A 77 2.98 -2.63 14.28
CA LYS A 77 3.73 -2.51 15.52
C LYS A 77 3.73 -1.05 16.01
N LYS A 78 4.00 -0.88 17.29
CA LYS A 78 4.13 0.43 17.94
C LYS A 78 5.56 0.63 18.38
N GLN A 79 6.14 1.77 18.06
CA GLN A 79 7.42 2.22 18.58
C GLN A 79 7.18 3.37 19.55
N LYS A 80 7.75 3.27 20.76
CA LYS A 80 7.85 4.42 21.66
C LYS A 80 8.96 5.33 21.11
N LEU A 81 8.62 6.54 20.68
CA LEU A 81 9.63 7.56 20.38
C LEU A 81 10.11 8.26 21.65
N ASN A 82 9.22 8.49 22.63
CA ASN A 82 9.52 9.12 23.92
C ASN A 82 8.43 8.78 24.98
N LYS A 83 8.61 9.19 26.25
CA LYS A 83 7.65 8.94 27.36
C LYS A 83 6.18 9.34 27.03
N LYS A 84 5.95 10.25 26.07
CA LYS A 84 4.61 10.73 25.65
C LYS A 84 4.22 10.44 24.19
N GLN A 85 5.14 10.01 23.32
CA GLN A 85 4.86 9.81 21.88
C GLN A 85 5.07 8.36 21.45
N LYS A 86 4.04 7.78 20.83
CA LYS A 86 4.07 6.47 20.19
C LYS A 86 3.87 6.69 18.69
N SER A 87 4.82 6.28 17.85
CA SER A 87 4.55 6.10 16.42
C SER A 87 4.12 4.66 16.20
N SER A 88 3.29 4.45 15.19
CA SER A 88 2.97 3.11 14.72
C SER A 88 3.64 2.91 13.37
N PHE A 89 4.12 1.69 13.13
CA PHE A 89 4.78 1.30 11.88
C PHE A 89 4.25 -0.05 11.43
N ILE A 90 4.48 -0.38 10.17
CA ILE A 90 4.07 -1.65 9.59
C ILE A 90 5.33 -2.48 9.34
N GLU A 91 5.43 -3.60 10.02
CA GLU A 91 6.44 -4.61 9.73
C GLU A 91 5.97 -5.48 8.57
N VAL A 92 6.78 -5.59 7.53
CA VAL A 92 6.50 -6.48 6.40
C VAL A 92 6.98 -7.88 6.74
N ARG A 93 6.06 -8.85 6.67
CA ARG A 93 6.33 -10.28 6.89
C ARG A 93 6.47 -11.05 5.59
N ASP A 94 5.79 -10.61 4.54
CA ASP A 94 5.89 -11.22 3.23
C ASP A 94 7.24 -10.90 2.57
N GLU A 95 8.04 -11.93 2.32
CA GLU A 95 9.38 -11.78 1.74
C GLU A 95 9.34 -11.20 0.32
N THR A 96 8.28 -11.49 -0.45
CA THR A 96 8.11 -10.97 -1.81
C THR A 96 7.87 -9.47 -1.79
N LEU A 97 6.99 -8.98 -0.91
CA LEU A 97 6.72 -7.55 -0.70
C LEU A 97 7.97 -6.84 -0.18
N ALA A 98 8.64 -7.43 0.80
CA ALA A 98 9.91 -6.93 1.34
C ALA A 98 10.95 -6.74 0.22
N LYS A 99 11.18 -7.80 -0.57
CA LYS A 99 12.11 -7.79 -1.69
C LYS A 99 11.72 -6.73 -2.72
N PHE A 100 10.46 -6.68 -3.12
CA PHE A 100 9.96 -5.69 -4.09
C PHE A 100 10.22 -4.25 -3.65
N ILE A 101 9.99 -3.95 -2.37
CA ILE A 101 10.22 -2.62 -1.82
C ILE A 101 11.72 -2.30 -1.82
N LEU A 102 12.55 -3.21 -1.32
CA LEU A 102 14.00 -3.01 -1.29
C LEU A 102 14.60 -2.87 -2.70
N GLU A 103 14.17 -3.69 -3.66
CA GLU A 103 14.60 -3.59 -5.06
C GLU A 103 14.15 -2.25 -5.69
N SER A 104 12.95 -1.78 -5.36
CA SER A 104 12.48 -0.49 -5.86
C SER A 104 13.26 0.71 -5.30
N TYR A 105 13.76 0.61 -4.07
CA TYR A 105 14.65 1.63 -3.49
C TYR A 105 16.13 1.40 -3.83
N GLY A 106 16.50 0.22 -4.34
CA GLY A 106 17.83 -0.11 -4.86
C GLY A 106 18.02 0.27 -6.34
N ASP A 107 16.95 0.37 -7.12
CA ASP A 107 17.00 0.90 -8.49
C ASP A 107 17.22 2.41 -8.48
N GLU A 108 18.32 2.88 -9.07
CA GLU A 108 18.73 4.29 -9.03
C GLU A 108 17.70 5.24 -9.64
N ASN A 109 17.01 4.84 -10.72
CA ASN A 109 16.01 5.70 -11.35
C ASN A 109 14.74 5.80 -10.49
N LYS A 110 14.26 4.67 -9.97
CA LYS A 110 13.10 4.63 -9.06
C LYS A 110 13.40 5.42 -7.78
N LYS A 111 14.56 5.17 -7.18
CA LYS A 111 15.05 5.86 -5.99
C LYS A 111 15.11 7.37 -6.20
N ALA A 112 15.61 7.86 -7.34
CA ALA A 112 15.66 9.30 -7.63
C ALA A 112 14.27 9.95 -7.59
N ILE A 113 13.25 9.31 -8.17
CA ILE A 113 11.86 9.81 -8.12
C ILE A 113 11.27 9.71 -6.71
N LEU A 114 11.47 8.59 -6.02
CA LEU A 114 10.95 8.37 -4.66
C LEU A 114 11.51 9.41 -3.69
N LEU A 115 12.82 9.63 -3.69
CA LEU A 115 13.49 10.63 -2.85
C LEU A 115 13.04 12.06 -3.20
N ALA A 116 12.85 12.36 -4.49
CA ALA A 116 12.36 13.67 -4.91
C ALA A 116 10.99 14.02 -4.27
N ALA A 117 10.10 13.03 -4.17
CA ALA A 117 8.73 13.17 -3.65
C ALA A 117 8.53 12.72 -2.19
N THR A 118 9.61 12.54 -1.42
CA THR A 118 9.51 12.00 -0.05
C THR A 118 8.94 13.00 0.96
N ASP A 119 9.53 14.18 1.04
CA ASP A 119 9.19 15.13 2.11
C ASP A 119 7.92 15.94 1.83
N THR A 120 7.77 16.39 0.58
CA THR A 120 6.72 17.33 0.17
C THR A 120 5.95 16.81 -1.04
N ALA A 121 4.65 17.07 -1.07
CA ALA A 121 3.83 16.77 -2.25
C ALA A 121 4.20 17.73 -3.40
N LEU A 122 4.56 17.16 -4.55
CA LEU A 122 5.06 17.88 -5.73
C LEU A 122 4.26 17.50 -6.98
N THR A 123 4.17 18.40 -7.94
CA THR A 123 3.66 18.08 -9.28
C THR A 123 4.65 17.19 -10.03
N LEU A 124 4.17 16.42 -11.02
CA LEU A 124 5.04 15.56 -11.82
C LEU A 124 6.22 16.34 -12.47
N PRO A 125 6.04 17.53 -13.09
CA PRO A 125 7.16 18.30 -13.60
C PRO A 125 8.21 18.66 -12.54
N GLU A 126 7.79 19.00 -11.32
CA GLU A 126 8.71 19.29 -10.20
C GLU A 126 9.49 18.04 -9.77
N ILE A 127 8.81 16.88 -9.72
CA ILE A 127 9.44 15.58 -9.41
C ILE A 127 10.48 15.23 -10.47
N LEU A 128 10.13 15.34 -11.76
CA LEU A 128 11.06 15.04 -12.85
C LEU A 128 12.28 15.96 -12.80
N LYS A 129 12.07 17.26 -12.60
CA LYS A 129 13.16 18.24 -12.43
C LYS A 129 14.06 17.91 -11.24
N LYS A 130 13.49 17.57 -10.08
CA LYS A 130 14.24 17.25 -8.86
C LYS A 130 14.96 15.90 -8.94
N SER A 131 14.41 14.94 -9.69
CA SER A 131 15.00 13.62 -9.90
C SER A 131 16.21 13.63 -10.83
N GLY A 132 16.36 14.66 -11.67
CA GLY A 132 17.43 14.75 -12.67
C GLY A 132 17.31 13.76 -13.83
N LEU A 133 16.21 13.01 -13.93
CA LEU A 133 16.02 12.02 -14.99
C LEU A 133 15.63 12.68 -16.33
N PRO A 134 16.09 12.15 -17.47
CA PRO A 134 15.58 12.54 -18.77
C PRO A 134 14.07 12.35 -18.87
N THR A 135 13.38 13.31 -19.48
CA THR A 135 11.91 13.41 -19.49
C THR A 135 11.21 12.10 -19.85
N SER A 136 11.51 11.48 -21.00
CA SER A 136 10.85 10.24 -21.44
C SER A 136 11.04 9.08 -20.46
N SER A 137 12.26 8.91 -19.91
CA SER A 137 12.56 7.89 -18.91
C SER A 137 11.88 8.17 -17.57
N GLY A 138 11.87 9.44 -17.14
CA GLY A 138 11.28 9.86 -15.88
C GLY A 138 9.77 9.64 -15.85
N TYR A 139 9.05 9.97 -16.92
CA TYR A 139 7.62 9.66 -17.03
C TYR A 139 7.33 8.16 -16.91
N ARG A 140 8.13 7.31 -17.58
CA ARG A 140 7.96 5.86 -17.53
C ARG A 140 8.18 5.31 -16.10
N VAL A 141 9.26 5.72 -15.46
CA VAL A 141 9.58 5.27 -14.09
C VAL A 141 8.54 5.77 -13.10
N PHE A 142 8.13 7.04 -13.21
CA PHE A 142 7.07 7.61 -12.37
C PHE A 142 5.75 6.82 -12.51
N ASN A 143 5.32 6.55 -13.75
CA ASN A 143 4.08 5.82 -14.00
C ASN A 143 4.14 4.38 -13.45
N SER A 144 5.31 3.73 -13.49
CA SER A 144 5.51 2.43 -12.82
C SER A 144 5.33 2.58 -11.31
N LEU A 145 5.99 3.55 -10.67
CA LEU A 145 5.90 3.76 -9.22
C LEU A 145 4.48 4.12 -8.76
N LEU A 146 3.74 4.88 -9.56
CA LEU A 146 2.33 5.18 -9.32
C LEU A 146 1.46 3.93 -9.45
N LYS A 147 1.68 3.12 -10.49
CA LYS A 147 0.98 1.84 -10.71
C LYS A 147 1.27 0.83 -9.61
N ASP A 148 2.47 0.86 -9.05
CA ASP A 148 2.93 -0.03 -8.00
C ASP A 148 2.53 0.43 -6.59
N GLY A 149 1.92 1.62 -6.47
CA GLY A 149 1.47 2.16 -5.19
C GLY A 149 2.59 2.73 -4.31
N LEU A 150 3.80 2.93 -4.85
CA LEU A 150 4.92 3.56 -4.14
C LEU A 150 4.84 5.10 -4.19
N ILE A 151 4.06 5.63 -5.13
CA ILE A 151 3.66 7.05 -5.19
C ILE A 151 2.14 7.13 -5.14
N SER A 152 1.63 8.12 -4.41
CA SER A 152 0.20 8.40 -4.28
C SER A 152 -0.11 9.82 -4.73
N GLU A 153 -1.25 9.99 -5.39
CA GLU A 153 -1.83 11.30 -5.68
C GLU A 153 -2.37 11.95 -4.41
N ILE A 154 -2.07 13.23 -4.24
CA ILE A 154 -2.53 14.08 -3.13
C ILE A 154 -3.48 15.11 -3.71
N MET A 155 -4.76 14.98 -3.37
CA MET A 155 -5.78 15.97 -3.72
C MET A 155 -5.68 17.15 -2.76
N ILE A 156 -5.15 18.28 -3.24
CA ILE A 156 -5.10 19.53 -2.49
C ILE A 156 -6.26 20.40 -2.97
N ASN A 157 -7.28 20.58 -2.14
CA ASN A 157 -8.35 21.54 -2.39
C ASN A 157 -7.78 22.96 -2.19
N SER A 158 -7.39 23.61 -3.28
CA SER A 158 -7.07 25.04 -3.29
C SER A 158 -7.80 25.70 -4.46
N GLU A 159 -8.59 26.73 -4.13
CA GLU A 159 -9.76 27.23 -4.86
C GLU A 159 -9.55 27.77 -6.29
N LYS A 160 -8.36 27.76 -6.90
CA LYS A 160 -8.19 28.40 -8.23
C LYS A 160 -7.29 27.71 -9.27
N ASN A 161 -6.73 26.54 -8.99
CA ASN A 161 -6.09 25.73 -10.03
C ASN A 161 -5.79 24.34 -9.45
N GLN A 162 -6.63 23.34 -9.75
CA GLN A 162 -6.42 21.96 -9.30
C GLN A 162 -5.20 21.38 -10.03
N LYS A 163 -4.01 21.55 -9.44
CA LYS A 163 -2.81 20.84 -9.89
C LYS A 163 -2.67 19.59 -9.05
N THR A 164 -2.79 18.44 -9.72
CA THR A 164 -2.46 17.15 -9.13
C THR A 164 -1.03 17.16 -8.59
N LYS A 165 -0.89 16.82 -7.31
CA LYS A 165 0.42 16.62 -6.66
C LYS A 165 0.57 15.18 -6.25
N PHE A 166 1.80 14.76 -6.06
CA PHE A 166 2.18 13.40 -5.72
C PHE A 166 3.17 13.40 -4.58
N LYS A 167 3.10 12.35 -3.77
CA LYS A 167 4.00 12.10 -2.66
C LYS A 167 4.34 10.62 -2.61
N THR A 168 5.51 10.27 -2.08
CA THR A 168 5.79 8.87 -1.77
C THR A 168 4.80 8.33 -0.74
N THR A 169 4.48 7.05 -0.90
CA THR A 169 3.71 6.30 0.07
C THR A 169 4.56 5.91 1.29
N ILE A 170 5.86 5.67 1.11
CA ILE A 170 6.77 5.22 2.17
C ILE A 170 7.68 6.37 2.60
N LYS A 171 7.56 6.78 3.86
CA LYS A 171 8.38 7.84 4.46
C LYS A 171 9.77 7.32 4.87
N GLU A 172 9.82 6.12 5.45
CA GLU A 172 11.05 5.55 5.98
C GLU A 172 11.01 4.03 5.92
N ILE A 173 12.15 3.42 5.61
CA ILE A 173 12.37 1.97 5.68
C ILE A 173 13.49 1.74 6.68
N LYS A 174 13.23 0.94 7.71
CA LYS A 174 14.26 0.43 8.63
C LYS A 174 14.47 -1.04 8.37
N VAL A 175 15.71 -1.41 8.10
CA VAL A 175 16.13 -2.79 7.94
C VAL A 175 16.94 -3.16 9.18
N ASN A 176 16.52 -4.20 9.88
CA ASN A 176 17.21 -4.73 11.04
C ASN A 176 17.62 -6.17 10.80
N LEU A 177 18.80 -6.56 11.28
CA LEU A 177 19.29 -7.93 11.19
C LEU A 177 19.26 -8.55 12.60
N ALA A 178 18.27 -9.40 12.84
CA ALA A 178 18.11 -10.14 14.09
C ALA A 178 18.64 -11.57 13.91
N GLY A 179 19.96 -11.74 14.06
CA GLY A 179 20.63 -13.00 13.75
C GLY A 179 20.62 -13.28 12.24
N ALA A 180 20.02 -14.40 11.82
CA ALA A 180 19.86 -14.75 10.40
C ALA A 180 18.59 -14.16 9.77
N LYS A 181 17.73 -13.49 10.55
CA LYS A 181 16.45 -12.97 10.07
C LYS A 181 16.54 -11.50 9.73
N LEU A 182 16.12 -11.15 8.51
CA LEU A 182 15.94 -9.77 8.08
C LEU A 182 14.55 -9.27 8.52
N GLU A 183 14.50 -8.19 9.28
CA GLU A 183 13.26 -7.54 9.70
C GLU A 183 13.14 -6.18 9.00
N ILE A 184 12.07 -6.01 8.22
CA ILE A 184 11.82 -4.79 7.46
C ILE A 184 10.63 -4.06 8.07
N SER A 185 10.89 -2.88 8.59
CA SER A 185 9.90 -1.98 9.17
C SER A 185 9.67 -0.80 8.25
N ILE A 186 8.41 -0.58 7.87
CA ILE A 186 7.99 0.47 6.95
C ILE A 186 7.16 1.50 7.70
N PHE A 187 7.55 2.74 7.55
CA PHE A 187 6.82 3.90 8.04
C PHE A 187 6.20 4.57 6.82
N PHE A 188 4.88 4.45 6.70
CA PHE A 188 4.14 5.10 5.64
C PHE A 188 3.96 6.60 5.91
N SER A 189 3.78 7.39 4.85
CA SER A 189 3.42 8.80 4.99
C SER A 189 2.03 8.94 5.60
N THR A 190 1.81 10.03 6.36
CA THR A 190 0.53 10.29 7.03
C THR A 190 -0.62 10.35 6.03
N GLU A 191 -0.39 10.94 4.87
CA GLU A 191 -1.36 11.04 3.78
C GLU A 191 -1.73 9.65 3.26
N ALA A 192 -0.73 8.79 3.05
CA ALA A 192 -0.95 7.44 2.56
C ALA A 192 -1.76 6.59 3.57
N LEU A 193 -1.44 6.70 4.87
CA LEU A 193 -2.20 6.03 5.93
C LEU A 193 -3.67 6.48 5.95
N LYS A 194 -3.92 7.80 5.92
CA LYS A 194 -5.29 8.36 5.94
C LYS A 194 -6.12 7.99 4.71
N SER A 195 -5.47 7.83 3.57
CA SER A 195 -6.14 7.49 2.31
C SER A 195 -6.43 5.99 2.14
N SER A 196 -5.81 5.13 2.95
CA SER A 196 -5.89 3.68 2.81
C SER A 196 -7.21 3.12 3.37
N ARG A 197 -8.00 2.50 2.49
CA ARG A 197 -9.22 1.78 2.87
C ARG A 197 -8.91 0.45 3.54
N VAL A 198 -7.87 -0.25 3.06
CA VAL A 198 -7.42 -1.50 3.69
C VAL A 198 -7.08 -1.25 5.15
N LEU A 199 -6.24 -0.25 5.42
CA LEU A 199 -5.82 0.08 6.79
C LEU A 199 -6.96 0.64 7.62
N ALA A 200 -7.91 1.39 7.03
CA ALA A 200 -9.09 1.84 7.76
C ALA A 200 -9.93 0.67 8.28
N THR A 201 -10.01 -0.44 7.54
CA THR A 201 -10.72 -1.65 7.96
C THR A 201 -9.92 -2.47 8.97
N VAL A 202 -8.67 -2.80 8.68
CA VAL A 202 -7.91 -3.79 9.47
C VAL A 202 -7.06 -3.17 10.59
N ALA A 203 -6.78 -1.87 10.50
CA ALA A 203 -5.92 -1.15 11.42
C ALA A 203 -6.37 0.33 11.61
N PRO A 204 -7.65 0.59 11.97
CA PRO A 204 -8.23 1.93 11.98
C PRO A 204 -7.47 2.95 12.83
N LYS A 205 -6.74 2.49 13.85
CA LYS A 205 -5.91 3.37 14.72
C LYS A 205 -4.70 3.98 13.99
N LEU A 206 -4.35 3.49 12.80
CA LEU A 206 -3.28 4.05 11.95
C LEU A 206 -3.76 5.19 11.05
N THR A 207 -5.06 5.24 10.77
CA THR A 207 -5.62 6.13 9.73
C THR A 207 -6.22 7.42 10.31
N ILE A 208 -6.08 7.65 11.63
CA ILE A 208 -6.61 8.81 12.38
C ILE A 208 -5.52 9.88 12.52
#